data_AF-A0A399WIR7-F1
#
_entry.id   AF-A0A399WIR7-F1
#
_cell.length_a   1.000
_cell.length_b   1.000
_cell.length_c   1.000
_cell.angle_alpha   90.00
_cell.angle_beta   90.00
_cell.angle_gamma   90.00
#
_symmetry.space_group_name_H-M   'P 1'
#
loop_
_entity.id
_entity.type
_entity.pdbx_description
1 polymer ?
#
loop_
_entity_poly.entity_id
_entity_poly.type
_entity_poly.pdbx_seq_one_letter_code
_entity_poly.pdbx_strand_id
1 'polypeptide(L)'
;AKQSFTHKKRYLLKGAYEKTYKKKKFLYSNTITRAPREYILKIQNMSAKKTEAFICDTENKGFLMEFIESNITKRLIPRGLSWFGCMGGLSLVAFMIQLGTGIFLMFSFIPSAAEAVSSIQRVSHSVPYGWLIHRIHAVGPHVMIGMVISHMLRILFKGIYRHPRELHWVSGACLLILTFIMYYTGYLLSAGNHSNHSVLSMTSVYALHIAGIPLTMGLFMGMHFFMVRRTGIYEPL
;
A
#
# COMPACT_ATOMS: atom_id res chain seq x y z
N ALA A 1 16.29 7.98 -22.20
CA ALA A 1 17.34 8.24 -21.19
C ALA A 1 17.55 7.07 -20.21
N LYS A 2 16.52 6.55 -19.51
CA LYS A 2 16.65 5.46 -18.50
C LYS A 2 17.23 4.13 -19.02
N GLN A 3 16.87 3.68 -20.22
CA GLN A 3 17.41 2.44 -20.82
C GLN A 3 18.91 2.50 -21.13
N SER A 4 19.48 3.69 -21.34
CA SER A 4 20.90 3.86 -21.70
C SER A 4 21.82 3.74 -20.47
N PHE A 5 21.34 4.19 -19.31
CA PHE A 5 22.15 4.21 -18.08
C PHE A 5 22.33 2.81 -17.47
N THR A 6 21.26 2.00 -17.46
CA THR A 6 21.33 0.58 -17.08
C THR A 6 22.22 -0.22 -18.02
N HIS A 7 22.17 0.06 -19.32
CA HIS A 7 23.01 -0.61 -20.31
C HIS A 7 24.51 -0.33 -20.12
N LYS A 8 24.88 0.91 -19.81
CA LYS A 8 26.28 1.31 -19.55
C LYS A 8 26.84 0.66 -18.27
N LYS A 9 26.04 0.62 -17.20
CA LYS A 9 26.42 -0.06 -15.94
C LYS A 9 26.56 -1.58 -16.13
N ARG A 10 25.71 -2.19 -16.95
CA ARG A 10 25.76 -3.61 -17.32
C ARG A 10 27.04 -3.95 -18.10
N TYR A 11 27.47 -3.09 -19.02
CA TYR A 11 28.75 -3.25 -19.74
C TYR A 11 29.96 -3.15 -18.81
N LEU A 12 29.98 -2.18 -17.89
CA LEU A 12 31.10 -2.01 -16.95
C LEU A 12 31.21 -3.17 -15.95
N LEU A 13 30.08 -3.66 -15.42
CA LEU A 13 30.05 -4.83 -14.53
C LEU A 13 30.47 -6.11 -15.26
N LYS A 14 30.03 -6.32 -16.50
CA LYS A 14 30.50 -7.44 -17.34
C LYS A 14 32.02 -7.35 -17.59
N GLY A 15 32.54 -6.17 -17.91
CA GLY A 15 33.97 -5.97 -18.17
C GLY A 15 34.87 -6.18 -16.94
N ALA A 16 34.44 -5.69 -15.77
CA ALA A 16 35.16 -5.92 -14.50
C ALA A 16 35.14 -7.41 -14.10
N TYR A 17 34.02 -8.08 -14.32
CA TYR A 17 33.92 -9.52 -14.08
C TYR A 17 34.79 -10.32 -15.04
N GLU A 18 34.76 -10.06 -16.35
CA GLU A 18 35.59 -10.76 -17.33
C GLU A 18 37.08 -10.63 -17.04
N LYS A 19 37.55 -9.44 -16.62
CA LYS A 19 38.95 -9.26 -16.19
C LYS A 19 39.30 -10.13 -14.98
N THR A 20 38.40 -10.21 -14.00
CA THR A 20 38.61 -11.01 -12.78
C THR A 20 38.53 -12.51 -13.07
N TYR A 21 37.62 -12.94 -13.95
CA TYR A 21 37.47 -14.31 -14.40
C TYR A 21 38.69 -14.77 -15.21
N LYS A 22 39.16 -13.97 -16.17
CA LYS A 22 40.39 -14.27 -16.93
C LYS A 22 41.61 -14.38 -16.01
N LYS A 23 41.74 -13.50 -15.02
CA LYS A 23 42.83 -13.56 -14.02
C LYS A 23 42.76 -14.83 -13.16
N LYS A 24 41.57 -15.22 -12.69
CA LYS A 24 41.37 -16.48 -11.94
C LYS A 24 41.55 -17.72 -12.82
N LYS A 25 41.10 -17.71 -14.08
CA LYS A 25 41.28 -18.81 -15.04
C LYS A 25 42.76 -19.04 -15.35
N PHE A 26 43.54 -17.97 -15.47
CA PHE A 26 45.01 -18.05 -15.61
C PHE A 26 45.68 -18.66 -14.37
N LEU A 27 45.28 -18.24 -13.17
CA LEU A 27 45.79 -18.79 -11.91
C LEU A 27 45.42 -20.27 -11.69
N TYR A 28 44.20 -20.68 -12.06
CA TYR A 28 43.75 -22.08 -11.96
C TYR A 28 44.32 -22.98 -13.07
N SER A 29 44.64 -22.43 -14.24
CA SER A 29 45.25 -23.17 -15.36
C SER A 29 46.62 -23.75 -15.03
N ASN A 30 47.36 -23.14 -14.10
CA ASN A 30 48.69 -23.63 -13.69
C ASN A 30 48.64 -24.70 -12.59
N THR A 31 47.48 -24.94 -11.98
CA THR A 31 47.29 -25.93 -10.90
C THR A 31 46.43 -27.13 -11.33
N ILE A 32 45.60 -26.99 -12.36
CA ILE A 32 44.69 -28.03 -12.86
C ILE A 32 45.25 -28.67 -14.14
N THR A 33 46.29 -29.50 -14.02
CA THR A 33 46.77 -30.34 -15.14
C THR A 33 46.47 -31.83 -14.96
N ARG A 34 45.78 -32.23 -13.88
CA ARG A 34 45.47 -33.64 -13.56
C ARG A 34 44.00 -33.95 -13.22
N ALA A 35 43.08 -32.99 -13.30
CA ALA A 35 41.67 -33.23 -12.94
C ALA A 35 40.84 -33.76 -14.13
N PRO A 36 39.91 -34.71 -13.92
CA PRO A 36 38.99 -35.19 -14.97
C PRO A 36 38.16 -34.04 -15.56
N ARG A 37 37.95 -34.07 -16.89
CA ARG A 37 37.27 -33.00 -17.65
C ARG A 37 35.89 -32.64 -17.11
N GLU A 38 35.17 -33.62 -16.57
CA GLU A 38 33.84 -33.46 -15.97
C GLU A 38 33.85 -32.58 -14.72
N TYR A 39 34.87 -32.72 -13.86
CA TYR A 39 35.03 -31.90 -12.66
C TYR A 39 35.32 -30.43 -13.02
N ILE A 40 36.13 -30.21 -14.06
CA ILE A 40 36.45 -28.86 -14.55
C ILE A 40 35.20 -28.16 -15.07
N LEU A 41 34.36 -28.85 -15.85
CA LEU A 41 33.10 -28.31 -16.37
C LEU A 41 32.11 -27.98 -15.26
N LYS A 42 32.00 -28.83 -14.22
CA LYS A 42 31.13 -28.59 -13.07
C LYS A 42 31.53 -27.33 -12.29
N ILE A 43 32.82 -27.12 -12.06
CA ILE A 43 33.35 -25.93 -11.38
C ILE A 43 33.11 -24.67 -12.22
N GLN A 44 33.32 -24.73 -13.53
CA GLN A 44 33.06 -23.59 -14.44
C GLN A 44 31.58 -23.20 -14.46
N ASN A 45 30.68 -24.17 -14.57
CA ASN A 45 29.24 -23.93 -14.55
C ASN A 45 28.77 -23.37 -13.20
N MET A 46 29.29 -23.90 -12.10
CA MET A 46 28.96 -23.41 -10.75
C MET A 46 29.47 -21.98 -10.53
N SER A 47 30.68 -21.67 -11.02
CA SER A 47 31.22 -20.31 -10.99
C SER A 47 30.44 -19.35 -11.87
N ALA A 48 30.02 -19.76 -13.07
CA ALA A 48 29.21 -18.93 -13.97
C ALA A 48 27.85 -18.61 -13.34
N LYS A 49 27.17 -19.62 -12.80
CA LYS A 49 25.86 -19.47 -12.14
C LYS A 49 25.93 -18.57 -10.90
N LYS A 50 27.01 -18.68 -10.11
CA LYS A 50 27.26 -17.80 -8.94
C LYS A 50 27.45 -16.35 -9.35
N THR A 51 28.12 -16.11 -10.47
CA THR A 51 28.30 -14.77 -11.02
C THR A 51 27.00 -14.19 -11.54
N GLU A 52 26.23 -14.96 -12.30
CA GLU A 52 24.93 -14.50 -12.80
C GLU A 52 24.00 -14.09 -11.64
N ALA A 53 23.98 -14.89 -10.56
CA ALA A 53 23.24 -14.57 -9.35
C ALA A 53 23.73 -13.27 -8.68
N PHE A 54 25.04 -13.06 -8.59
CA PHE A 54 25.62 -11.83 -8.02
C PHE A 54 25.34 -10.58 -8.86
N ILE A 55 25.40 -10.70 -10.19
CA ILE A 55 25.05 -9.61 -11.12
C ILE A 55 23.56 -9.27 -10.99
N CYS A 56 22.69 -10.28 -10.94
CA CYS A 56 21.25 -10.09 -10.75
C CYS A 56 20.92 -9.42 -9.42
N ASP A 57 21.53 -9.84 -8.31
CA ASP A 57 21.37 -9.22 -6.99
C ASP A 57 21.87 -7.76 -6.98
N THR A 58 23.01 -7.49 -7.62
CA THR A 58 23.57 -6.13 -7.71
C THR A 58 22.74 -5.21 -8.62
N GLU A 59 22.18 -5.73 -9.71
CA GLU A 59 21.27 -5.02 -10.60
C GLU A 59 19.94 -4.69 -9.89
N ASN A 60 19.39 -5.65 -9.14
CA ASN A 60 18.15 -5.47 -8.39
C ASN A 60 18.30 -4.47 -7.23
N LYS A 61 19.41 -4.56 -6.47
CA LYS A 61 19.78 -3.55 -5.46
C LYS A 61 19.98 -2.17 -6.09
N GLY A 62 20.60 -2.11 -7.27
CA GLY A 62 20.77 -0.86 -8.02
C GLY A 62 19.44 -0.23 -8.43
N PHE A 63 18.51 -1.04 -8.94
CA PHE A 63 17.17 -0.60 -9.32
C PHE A 63 16.35 -0.14 -8.10
N LEU A 64 16.36 -0.92 -7.01
CA LEU A 64 15.69 -0.56 -5.76
C LEU A 64 16.24 0.75 -5.19
N MET A 65 17.56 0.92 -5.16
CA MET A 65 18.17 2.16 -4.67
C MET A 65 17.82 3.36 -5.55
N GLU A 66 17.83 3.21 -6.87
CA GLU A 66 17.41 4.29 -7.80
C GLU A 66 15.92 4.62 -7.64
N PHE A 67 15.08 3.60 -7.45
CA PHE A 67 13.65 3.78 -7.20
C PHE A 67 13.41 4.49 -5.86
N ILE A 68 14.09 4.07 -4.79
CA ILE A 68 14.01 4.69 -3.45
C ILE A 68 14.50 6.14 -3.52
N GLU A 69 15.65 6.38 -4.13
CA GLU A 69 16.25 7.71 -4.21
C GLU A 69 15.37 8.69 -5.00
N SER A 70 14.81 8.24 -6.13
CA SER A 70 13.93 9.07 -6.96
C SER A 70 12.54 9.29 -6.38
N ASN A 71 12.00 8.33 -5.62
CA ASN A 71 10.63 8.41 -5.11
C ASN A 71 10.50 8.90 -3.66
N ILE A 72 11.54 8.72 -2.85
CA ILE A 72 11.54 8.96 -1.40
C ILE A 72 12.56 10.04 -1.06
N THR A 73 13.85 9.82 -1.33
CA THR A 73 14.94 10.67 -0.79
C THR A 73 15.02 12.05 -1.44
N LYS A 74 14.82 12.14 -2.77
CA LYS A 74 14.95 13.41 -3.50
C LYS A 74 13.71 14.30 -3.43
N ARG A 75 12.61 13.84 -2.83
CA ARG A 75 11.37 14.61 -2.80
C ARG A 75 11.42 15.63 -1.66
N LEU A 76 11.57 16.89 -2.02
CA LEU A 76 11.57 18.00 -1.08
C LEU A 76 10.19 18.15 -0.45
N ILE A 77 10.15 18.20 0.89
CA ILE A 77 8.95 18.50 1.67
C ILE A 77 9.10 19.95 2.16
N PRO A 78 8.07 20.81 2.01
CA PRO A 78 8.15 22.19 2.47
C PRO A 78 8.36 22.24 3.99
N ARG A 79 9.29 23.10 4.44
CA ARG A 79 9.77 23.17 5.84
C ARG A 79 8.73 23.72 6.85
N GLY A 80 7.51 24.05 6.42
CA GLY A 80 6.45 24.68 7.22
C GLY A 80 5.14 23.88 7.28
N LEU A 81 5.19 22.54 7.24
CA LEU A 81 3.98 21.72 7.30
C LEU A 81 3.35 21.79 8.70
N SER A 82 2.17 22.41 8.81
CA SER A 82 1.41 22.43 10.06
C SER A 82 0.88 21.04 10.43
N TRP A 83 0.54 20.83 11.70
CA TRP A 83 -0.09 19.58 12.18
C TRP A 83 -1.32 19.17 11.35
N PHE A 84 -2.17 20.15 10.99
CA PHE A 84 -3.31 19.95 10.09
C PHE A 84 -2.93 19.48 8.67
N GLY A 85 -1.70 19.73 8.24
CA GLY A 85 -1.14 19.19 6.99
C GLY A 85 -1.02 17.66 6.97
N CYS A 86 -0.91 17.03 8.13
CA CYS A 86 -0.79 15.58 8.26
C CYS A 86 -2.14 14.85 8.27
N MET A 87 -3.27 15.57 8.39
CA MET A 87 -4.61 14.98 8.55
C MET A 87 -5.00 14.01 7.42
N GLY A 88 -4.59 14.31 6.17
CA GLY A 88 -4.85 13.43 5.03
C GLY A 88 -4.04 12.13 5.05
N GLY A 89 -2.83 12.14 5.64
CA GLY A 89 -2.06 10.93 5.86
C GLY A 89 -2.60 10.11 7.03
N LEU A 90 -3.03 10.78 8.09
CA LEU A 90 -3.62 10.13 9.26
C LEU A 90 -4.98 9.50 8.95
N SER A 91 -5.79 10.09 8.06
CA SER A 91 -7.02 9.46 7.59
C SER A 91 -6.75 8.17 6.78
N LEU A 92 -5.67 8.13 6.00
CA LEU A 92 -5.22 6.90 5.34
C LEU A 92 -4.83 5.82 6.35
N VAL A 93 -4.11 6.18 7.41
CA VAL A 93 -3.75 5.23 8.47
C VAL A 93 -5.01 4.69 9.17
N ALA A 94 -5.96 5.56 9.49
CA ALA A 94 -7.25 5.16 10.05
C ALA A 94 -8.01 4.21 9.12
N PHE A 95 -8.04 4.48 7.81
CA PHE A 95 -8.61 3.60 6.80
C PHE A 95 -7.94 2.23 6.77
N MET A 96 -6.60 2.16 6.85
CA MET A 96 -5.88 0.88 6.88
C MET A 96 -6.18 0.07 8.13
N ILE A 97 -6.34 0.72 9.28
CA ILE A 97 -6.78 0.07 10.52
C ILE A 97 -8.21 -0.47 10.37
N GLN A 98 -9.12 0.32 9.79
CA GLN A 98 -10.50 -0.13 9.52
C GLN A 98 -10.53 -1.31 8.55
N LEU A 99 -9.72 -1.30 7.51
CA LEU A 99 -9.62 -2.41 6.56
C LEU A 99 -9.12 -3.69 7.25
N GLY A 100 -8.04 -3.61 8.03
CA GLY A 100 -7.50 -4.77 8.73
C GLY A 100 -8.47 -5.35 9.78
N THR A 101 -9.08 -4.49 10.59
CA THR A 101 -10.08 -4.92 11.58
C THR A 101 -11.36 -5.44 10.94
N GLY A 102 -11.80 -4.86 9.82
CA GLY A 102 -12.96 -5.32 9.05
C GLY A 102 -12.74 -6.70 8.43
N ILE A 103 -11.56 -6.96 7.86
CA ILE A 103 -11.19 -8.29 7.34
C ILE A 103 -11.26 -9.34 8.44
N PHE A 104 -10.80 -9.03 9.66
CA PHE A 104 -10.89 -9.96 10.79
C PHE A 104 -12.35 -10.27 11.15
N LEU A 105 -13.19 -9.24 11.28
CA LEU A 105 -14.60 -9.40 11.65
C LEU A 105 -15.41 -10.11 10.57
N MET A 106 -15.03 -9.95 9.30
CA MET A 106 -15.66 -10.61 8.14
C MET A 106 -15.77 -12.13 8.33
N PHE A 107 -14.75 -12.78 8.88
CA PHE A 107 -14.73 -14.24 9.08
C PHE A 107 -15.65 -14.74 10.20
N SER A 108 -16.07 -13.85 11.11
CA SER A 108 -16.88 -14.21 12.27
C SER A 108 -18.32 -13.71 12.18
N PHE A 109 -18.61 -12.75 11.30
CA PHE A 109 -19.91 -12.14 11.15
C PHE A 109 -20.86 -13.00 10.30
N ILE A 110 -22.08 -13.21 10.79
CA ILE A 110 -23.13 -13.92 10.07
C ILE A 110 -24.15 -12.90 9.54
N PRO A 111 -24.28 -12.71 8.21
CA PRO A 111 -25.17 -11.70 7.63
C PRO A 111 -26.64 -12.18 7.60
N SER A 112 -27.20 -12.45 8.78
CA SER A 112 -28.59 -12.83 8.97
C SER A 112 -29.25 -11.92 10.00
N ALA A 113 -30.48 -11.47 9.75
CA ALA A 113 -31.21 -10.61 10.67
C ALA A 113 -31.39 -11.25 12.07
N ALA A 114 -31.52 -12.57 12.14
CA ALA A 114 -31.69 -13.30 13.40
C ALA A 114 -30.37 -13.49 14.17
N GLU A 115 -29.23 -13.56 13.46
CA GLU A 115 -27.93 -13.94 14.04
C GLU A 115 -26.87 -12.84 14.02
N ALA A 116 -27.14 -11.69 13.40
CA ALA A 116 -26.17 -10.59 13.29
C ALA A 116 -25.67 -10.14 14.67
N VAL A 117 -26.59 -9.84 15.60
CA VAL A 117 -26.25 -9.39 16.96
C VAL A 117 -25.54 -10.49 17.75
N SER A 118 -26.02 -11.73 17.67
CA SER A 118 -25.41 -12.85 18.40
C SER A 118 -24.01 -13.19 17.86
N SER A 119 -23.77 -13.02 16.56
CA SER A 119 -22.44 -13.19 15.95
C SER A 119 -21.43 -12.15 16.46
N ILE A 120 -21.85 -10.89 16.62
CA ILE A 120 -21.02 -9.82 17.19
C ILE A 120 -20.69 -10.08 18.67
N GLN A 121 -21.67 -10.53 19.45
CA GLN A 121 -21.46 -10.91 20.86
C GLN A 121 -20.48 -12.08 20.96
N ARG A 122 -20.62 -13.09 20.10
CA ARG A 122 -19.71 -14.23 20.04
C ARG A 122 -18.27 -13.80 19.77
N VAL A 123 -18.04 -12.87 18.83
CA VAL A 123 -16.69 -12.34 18.57
C VAL A 123 -16.13 -11.61 19.79
N SER A 124 -16.98 -10.87 20.51
CA SER A 124 -16.55 -10.07 21.65
C SER A 124 -16.19 -10.93 22.87
N HIS A 125 -16.91 -12.03 23.10
CA HIS A 125 -16.75 -12.86 24.29
C HIS A 125 -15.97 -14.15 24.09
N SER A 126 -16.05 -14.77 22.90
CA SER A 126 -15.49 -16.10 22.64
C SER A 126 -14.14 -16.08 21.94
N VAL A 127 -13.77 -14.97 21.29
CA VAL A 127 -12.51 -14.86 20.53
C VAL A 127 -11.48 -14.07 21.35
N PRO A 128 -10.25 -14.59 21.55
CA PRO A 128 -9.18 -13.85 22.20
C PRO A 128 -8.92 -12.51 21.50
N TYR A 129 -8.93 -11.41 22.27
CA TYR A 129 -8.83 -10.03 21.75
C TYR A 129 -9.94 -9.59 20.78
N GLY A 130 -10.98 -10.40 20.55
CA GLY A 130 -12.07 -10.06 19.65
C GLY A 130 -12.85 -8.82 20.09
N TRP A 131 -13.02 -8.63 21.40
CA TRP A 131 -13.60 -7.40 21.96
C TRP A 131 -12.81 -6.14 21.57
N LEU A 132 -11.47 -6.21 21.53
CA LEU A 132 -10.62 -5.07 21.22
C LEU A 132 -10.74 -4.72 19.74
N ILE A 133 -10.62 -5.73 18.86
CA ILE A 133 -10.76 -5.56 17.42
C ILE A 133 -12.13 -5.00 17.06
N HIS A 134 -13.18 -5.56 17.67
CA HIS A 134 -14.54 -5.07 17.48
C HIS A 134 -14.70 -3.61 17.92
N ARG A 135 -14.17 -3.23 19.09
CA ARG A 135 -14.23 -1.83 19.57
C ARG A 135 -13.43 -0.87 18.69
N ILE A 136 -12.25 -1.27 18.20
CA ILE A 136 -11.46 -0.46 17.26
C ILE A 136 -12.24 -0.25 15.96
N HIS A 137 -12.89 -1.30 15.44
CA HIS A 137 -13.70 -1.20 14.24
C HIS A 137 -14.98 -0.36 14.44
N ALA A 138 -15.60 -0.41 15.61
CA ALA A 138 -16.79 0.39 15.92
C ALA A 138 -16.46 1.89 16.13
N VAL A 139 -15.35 2.21 16.81
CA VAL A 139 -14.98 3.60 17.13
C VAL A 139 -14.18 4.27 16.02
N GLY A 140 -13.33 3.52 15.32
CA GLY A 140 -12.40 4.09 14.35
C GLY A 140 -13.02 4.85 13.17
N PRO A 141 -14.23 4.52 12.65
CA PRO A 141 -14.89 5.33 11.63
C PRO A 141 -15.17 6.77 12.10
N HIS A 142 -15.51 6.97 13.38
CA HIS A 142 -15.75 8.30 13.95
C HIS A 142 -14.47 9.15 13.93
N VAL A 143 -13.35 8.53 14.33
CA VAL A 143 -12.03 9.17 14.26
C VAL A 143 -11.68 9.47 12.80
N MET A 144 -11.84 8.50 11.89
CA MET A 144 -11.56 8.68 10.47
C MET A 144 -12.38 9.84 9.86
N ILE A 145 -13.68 9.90 10.13
CA ILE A 145 -14.56 10.99 9.68
C ILE A 145 -14.05 12.34 10.20
N GLY A 146 -13.70 12.45 11.48
CA GLY A 146 -13.12 13.68 12.04
C GLY A 146 -11.85 14.12 11.33
N MET A 147 -10.95 13.18 11.03
CA MET A 147 -9.70 13.46 10.31
C MET A 147 -9.94 13.87 8.85
N VAL A 148 -10.86 13.20 8.14
CA VAL A 148 -11.21 13.55 6.75
C VAL A 148 -11.90 14.91 6.69
N ILE A 149 -12.83 15.22 7.60
CA ILE A 149 -13.47 16.54 7.66
C ILE A 149 -12.42 17.62 7.93
N SER A 150 -11.54 17.42 8.92
CA SER A 150 -10.44 18.36 9.20
C SER A 150 -9.53 18.55 7.98
N HIS A 151 -9.22 17.47 7.26
CA HIS A 151 -8.46 17.52 6.02
C HIS A 151 -9.17 18.36 4.94
N MET A 152 -10.47 18.14 4.73
CA MET A 152 -11.28 18.90 3.76
C MET A 152 -11.35 20.39 4.12
N LEU A 153 -11.59 20.70 5.39
CA LEU A 153 -11.63 22.08 5.89
C LEU A 153 -10.31 22.82 5.64
N ARG A 154 -9.17 22.17 5.87
CA ARG A 154 -7.85 22.76 5.56
C ARG A 154 -7.74 23.14 4.08
N ILE A 155 -8.15 22.24 3.18
CA ILE A 155 -8.04 22.49 1.73
C ILE A 155 -8.95 23.65 1.31
N LEU A 156 -10.15 23.73 1.90
CA LEU A 156 -11.10 24.82 1.69
C LEU A 156 -10.54 26.16 2.19
N PHE A 157 -10.13 26.24 3.46
CA PHE A 157 -9.63 27.48 4.06
C PHE A 157 -8.33 27.98 3.44
N LYS A 158 -7.43 27.07 3.04
CA LYS A 158 -6.19 27.45 2.34
C LYS A 158 -6.39 27.68 0.84
N GLY A 159 -7.60 27.52 0.30
CA GLY A 159 -7.90 27.71 -1.13
C GLY A 159 -7.12 26.78 -2.06
N ILE A 160 -6.63 25.64 -1.55
CA ILE A 160 -5.69 24.76 -2.28
C ILE A 160 -6.38 24.07 -3.47
N TYR A 161 -7.71 23.98 -3.45
CA TYR A 161 -8.55 23.34 -4.47
C TYR A 161 -8.59 24.07 -5.81
N ARG A 162 -8.16 25.35 -5.87
CA ARG A 162 -8.15 26.13 -7.12
C ARG A 162 -7.21 25.53 -8.17
N HIS A 163 -7.39 25.93 -9.44
CA HIS A 163 -6.55 25.51 -10.57
C HIS A 163 -5.05 25.49 -10.19
N PRO A 164 -4.29 24.41 -10.48
CA PRO A 164 -4.61 23.24 -11.32
C PRO A 164 -5.13 22.01 -10.55
N ARG A 165 -5.64 22.17 -9.31
CA ARG A 165 -5.97 21.02 -8.41
C ARG A 165 -7.46 20.75 -8.23
N GLU A 166 -8.30 21.21 -9.15
CA GLU A 166 -9.76 21.05 -9.07
C GLU A 166 -10.18 19.57 -9.06
N LEU A 167 -9.54 18.72 -9.89
CA LEU A 167 -9.79 17.28 -9.91
C LEU A 167 -9.39 16.58 -8.60
N HIS A 168 -8.43 17.13 -7.86
CA HIS A 168 -8.04 16.59 -6.55
C HIS A 168 -9.15 16.84 -5.53
N TRP A 169 -9.79 18.02 -5.62
CA TRP A 169 -10.92 18.35 -4.78
C TRP A 169 -12.13 17.47 -5.06
N VAL A 170 -12.48 17.28 -6.35
CA VAL A 170 -13.59 16.40 -6.73
C VAL A 170 -13.35 14.98 -6.25
N SER A 171 -12.16 14.41 -6.50
CA SER A 171 -11.83 13.08 -5.99
C SER A 171 -11.87 12.99 -4.46
N GLY A 172 -11.40 14.01 -3.74
CA GLY A 172 -11.49 14.09 -2.29
C GLY A 172 -12.94 14.16 -1.78
N ALA A 173 -13.81 14.93 -2.45
CA ALA A 173 -15.23 14.99 -2.14
C ALA A 173 -15.94 13.64 -2.38
N CYS A 174 -15.62 12.94 -3.48
CA CYS A 174 -16.11 11.57 -3.70
C CYS A 174 -15.68 10.62 -2.58
N LEU A 175 -14.42 10.69 -2.14
CA LEU A 175 -13.90 9.88 -1.03
C LEU A 175 -14.59 10.21 0.31
N LEU A 176 -14.93 11.48 0.57
CA LEU A 176 -15.71 11.87 1.73
C LEU A 176 -17.11 11.25 1.71
N ILE A 177 -17.80 11.30 0.56
CA ILE A 177 -19.12 10.67 0.40
C ILE A 177 -19.04 9.16 0.61
N LEU A 178 -18.06 8.48 -0.02
CA LEU A 178 -17.83 7.05 0.17
C LEU A 178 -17.54 6.70 1.64
N THR A 179 -16.83 7.57 2.37
CA THR A 179 -16.57 7.41 3.80
C THR A 179 -17.86 7.44 4.63
N PHE A 180 -18.77 8.36 4.35
CA PHE A 180 -20.07 8.40 5.04
C PHE A 180 -20.94 7.19 4.70
N ILE A 181 -20.96 6.75 3.44
CA ILE A 181 -21.68 5.54 3.02
C ILE A 181 -21.09 4.31 3.74
N MET A 182 -19.76 4.21 3.87
CA MET A 182 -19.09 3.15 4.62
C MET A 182 -19.55 3.12 6.08
N TYR A 183 -19.53 4.27 6.75
CA TYR A 183 -19.97 4.40 8.13
C TYR A 183 -21.44 3.97 8.30
N TYR A 184 -22.32 4.46 7.43
CA TYR A 184 -23.74 4.15 7.50
C TYR A 184 -24.03 2.67 7.24
N THR A 185 -23.40 2.08 6.22
CA THR A 185 -23.58 0.65 5.92
C THR A 185 -23.05 -0.24 7.04
N GLY A 186 -21.92 0.10 7.67
CA GLY A 186 -21.42 -0.62 8.85
C GLY A 186 -22.35 -0.50 10.06
N TYR A 187 -22.95 0.67 10.27
CA TYR A 187 -23.98 0.86 11.30
C TYR A 187 -25.20 -0.04 11.05
N LEU A 188 -25.67 -0.18 9.80
CA LEU A 188 -26.78 -1.07 9.46
C LEU A 188 -26.48 -2.54 9.80
N LEU A 189 -25.24 -3.01 9.59
CA LEU A 189 -24.84 -4.38 9.96
C LEU A 189 -24.88 -4.63 11.47
N SER A 190 -24.55 -3.61 12.28
CA SER A 190 -24.52 -3.71 13.74
C SER A 190 -25.90 -3.58 14.38
N ALA A 191 -26.75 -2.71 13.82
CA ALA A 191 -28.03 -2.32 14.42
C ALA A 191 -29.15 -3.38 14.35
N GLY A 192 -28.87 -4.60 13.84
CA GLY A 192 -29.74 -5.77 13.90
C GLY A 192 -31.22 -5.44 13.75
N ASN A 193 -31.69 -5.15 12.54
CA ASN A 193 -33.11 -4.99 12.15
C ASN A 193 -34.05 -4.40 13.23
N HIS A 194 -34.02 -3.08 13.42
CA HIS A 194 -35.11 -2.37 14.10
C HIS A 194 -36.21 -1.86 13.14
N SER A 195 -36.13 -2.18 11.83
CA SER A 195 -37.14 -1.73 10.87
C SER A 195 -37.36 -2.72 9.72
N ASN A 196 -38.58 -3.26 9.65
CA ASN A 196 -39.11 -4.11 8.58
C ASN A 196 -39.27 -3.38 7.22
N HIS A 197 -38.44 -2.37 6.92
CA HIS A 197 -38.55 -1.50 5.74
C HIS A 197 -37.25 -1.36 4.94
N SER A 198 -36.25 -2.21 5.17
CA SER A 198 -34.99 -2.14 4.41
C SER A 198 -35.17 -2.79 3.04
N VAL A 199 -35.21 -1.99 1.97
CA VAL A 199 -35.31 -2.42 0.55
C VAL A 199 -34.12 -3.32 0.12
N LEU A 200 -33.05 -3.37 0.93
CA LEU A 200 -31.85 -4.17 0.72
C LEU A 200 -31.75 -5.28 1.77
N SER A 201 -31.51 -6.52 1.32
CA SER A 201 -31.24 -7.64 2.22
C SER A 201 -29.94 -7.43 3.00
N MET A 202 -29.85 -7.94 4.24
CA MET A 202 -28.61 -7.87 5.06
C MET A 202 -27.39 -8.42 4.32
N THR A 203 -27.58 -9.48 3.53
CA THR A 203 -26.56 -10.07 2.67
C THR A 203 -26.07 -9.07 1.61
N SER A 204 -26.97 -8.30 0.99
CA SER A 204 -26.61 -7.27 0.01
C SER A 204 -25.79 -6.14 0.64
N VAL A 205 -26.21 -5.65 1.82
CA VAL A 205 -25.47 -4.61 2.54
C VAL A 205 -24.10 -5.13 2.98
N TYR A 206 -24.02 -6.36 3.47
CA TYR A 206 -22.76 -7.02 3.84
C TYR A 206 -21.79 -7.12 2.64
N ALA A 207 -22.25 -7.62 1.49
CA ALA A 207 -21.41 -7.73 0.29
C ALA A 207 -20.89 -6.36 -0.18
N LEU A 208 -21.76 -5.34 -0.14
CA LEU A 208 -21.41 -3.98 -0.52
C LEU A 208 -20.43 -3.34 0.47
N HIS A 209 -20.60 -3.55 1.78
CA HIS A 209 -19.75 -3.00 2.82
C HIS A 209 -18.35 -3.64 2.86
N ILE A 210 -18.27 -4.96 2.69
CA ILE A 210 -17.01 -5.72 2.77
C ILE A 210 -16.17 -5.59 1.50
N ALA A 211 -16.80 -5.63 0.32
CA ALA A 211 -16.08 -5.65 -0.95
C ALA A 211 -16.39 -4.45 -1.84
N GLY A 212 -17.68 -4.15 -2.07
CA GLY A 212 -18.09 -3.14 -3.06
C GLY A 212 -17.52 -1.74 -2.80
N ILE A 213 -17.81 -1.17 -1.63
CA ILE A 213 -17.37 0.19 -1.29
C ILE A 213 -15.85 0.24 -1.03
N PRO A 214 -15.20 -0.70 -0.30
CA PRO A 214 -13.76 -0.63 -0.07
C PRO A 214 -12.94 -0.69 -1.37
N LEU A 215 -13.38 -1.48 -2.36
CA LEU A 215 -12.72 -1.55 -3.67
C LEU A 215 -12.85 -0.24 -4.45
N THR A 216 -14.06 0.34 -4.51
CA THR A 216 -14.26 1.65 -5.16
C THR A 216 -13.51 2.75 -4.44
N MET A 217 -13.50 2.75 -3.11
CA MET A 217 -12.72 3.69 -2.31
C MET A 217 -11.22 3.53 -2.57
N GLY A 218 -10.70 2.29 -2.68
CA GLY A 218 -9.31 2.01 -3.04
C GLY A 218 -8.93 2.56 -4.43
N LEU A 219 -9.81 2.43 -5.42
CA LEU A 219 -9.62 3.01 -6.76
C LEU A 219 -9.52 4.54 -6.70
N PHE A 220 -10.49 5.19 -6.07
CA PHE A 220 -10.50 6.66 -5.93
C PHE A 220 -9.31 7.16 -5.11
N MET A 221 -8.91 6.43 -4.06
CA MET A 221 -7.76 6.76 -3.23
C MET A 221 -6.45 6.68 -4.02
N GLY A 222 -6.28 5.63 -4.83
CA GLY A 222 -5.12 5.46 -5.72
C GLY A 222 -5.02 6.61 -6.72
N MET A 223 -6.14 6.96 -7.36
CA MET A 223 -6.23 8.12 -8.26
C MET A 223 -5.90 9.43 -7.53
N HIS A 224 -6.46 9.65 -6.34
CA HIS A 224 -6.23 10.85 -5.54
C HIS A 224 -4.75 11.03 -5.18
N PHE A 225 -4.08 9.99 -4.69
CA PHE A 225 -2.65 10.05 -4.37
C PHE A 225 -1.77 10.19 -5.60
N PHE A 226 -2.13 9.54 -6.70
CA PHE A 226 -1.41 9.70 -7.96
C PHE A 226 -1.44 11.16 -8.44
N MET A 227 -2.61 11.81 -8.40
CA MET A 227 -2.74 13.21 -8.76
C MET A 227 -1.92 14.11 -7.82
N VAL A 228 -2.06 13.94 -6.49
CA VAL A 228 -1.26 14.67 -5.49
C VAL A 228 0.25 14.46 -5.70
N ARG A 229 0.66 13.27 -6.13
CA ARG A 229 2.06 12.98 -6.43
C ARG A 229 2.54 13.73 -7.68
N ARG A 230 1.69 13.83 -8.72
CA ARG A 230 2.01 14.53 -9.97
C ARG A 230 2.13 16.04 -9.81
N THR A 231 1.22 16.68 -9.06
CA THR A 231 1.21 18.16 -8.94
C THR A 231 2.11 18.71 -7.83
N GLY A 232 2.60 17.85 -6.93
CA GLY A 232 3.35 18.31 -5.75
C GLY A 232 2.46 18.86 -4.63
N ILE A 233 3.05 19.05 -3.45
CA ILE A 233 2.39 19.60 -2.26
C ILE A 233 2.43 21.14 -2.36
N TYR A 234 1.32 21.81 -2.04
CA TYR A 234 1.26 23.26 -2.00
C TYR A 234 2.17 23.82 -0.90
N GLU A 235 3.08 24.72 -1.26
CA GLU A 235 3.93 25.43 -0.30
C GLU A 235 3.08 26.41 0.52
N PRO A 236 3.27 26.51 1.84
CA PRO A 236 2.65 27.57 2.62
C PRO A 236 3.21 28.92 2.14
N LEU A 237 2.32 29.87 1.87
CA LEU A 237 2.66 31.30 1.75
C LEU A 237 3.37 31.79 3.02
#